data_AF-A0A965URR0-F1
#
_entry.id   AF-A0A965URR0-F1
#
_cell.length_a   1.000
_cell.length_b   1.000
_cell.length_c   1.000
_cell.angle_alpha   90.00
_cell.angle_beta   90.00
_cell.angle_gamma   90.00
#
_symmetry.space_group_name_H-M   'P 1'
#
loop_
_entity.id
_entity.type
_entity.pdbx_description
1 polymer ?
#
loop_
_entity_poly.entity_id
_entity_poly.type
_entity_poly.pdbx_seq_one_letter_code
_entity_poly.pdbx_strand_id
1 'polypeptide(L)'
;MNHASGAKSLAKHSASVASSATFTHEIDTAGFRYLSVDVLFSPFTASNVSIANVLRVSEADTSGATGTNVSGLVGGTDFTIASTGASTGADIGGIARFNVDLRGRKRYLTVRVTPSTTVAMISAARLSKGEQHAVTASEANVNNVASV
;
A
#
# COMPACT_ATOMS: atom_id res chain seq x y z
N MET A 1 8.80 12.36 -19.77
CA MET A 1 7.96 11.18 -20.12
C MET A 1 6.79 11.13 -19.15
N ASN A 2 5.53 11.04 -19.60
CA ASN A 2 4.37 11.11 -18.69
C ASN A 2 4.24 9.84 -17.83
N HIS A 3 4.52 9.93 -16.52
CA HIS A 3 4.41 8.81 -15.56
C HIS A 3 2.95 8.45 -15.22
N ALA A 4 1.98 9.30 -15.59
CA ALA A 4 0.56 9.14 -15.22
C ALA A 4 -0.36 8.61 -16.35
N SER A 5 0.19 8.21 -17.51
CA SER A 5 -0.65 7.69 -18.60
C SER A 5 -1.31 6.36 -18.23
N GLY A 6 -2.63 6.25 -18.42
CA GLY A 6 -3.39 5.02 -18.15
C GLY A 6 -3.30 4.63 -16.68
N ALA A 7 -3.59 5.58 -15.77
CA ALA A 7 -3.48 5.36 -14.34
C ALA A 7 -4.80 4.91 -13.72
N LYS A 8 -4.70 4.04 -12.70
CA LYS A 8 -5.84 3.57 -11.89
C LYS A 8 -5.48 3.73 -10.41
N SER A 9 -6.41 4.26 -9.62
CA SER A 9 -6.22 4.43 -8.19
C SER A 9 -7.09 3.46 -7.40
N LEU A 10 -6.54 2.89 -6.34
CA LEU A 10 -7.22 1.97 -5.44
C LEU A 10 -6.90 2.43 -4.02
N ALA A 11 -7.89 2.46 -3.14
CA ALA A 11 -7.66 2.78 -1.75
C ALA A 11 -8.40 1.82 -0.84
N LYS A 12 -7.74 1.41 0.25
CA LYS A 12 -8.37 0.70 1.35
C LYS A 12 -8.08 1.48 2.63
N HIS A 13 -9.08 1.59 3.50
CA HIS A 13 -8.96 2.28 4.77
C HIS A 13 -9.45 1.39 5.90
N SER A 14 -8.90 1.59 7.09
CA SER A 14 -9.46 1.09 8.34
C SER A 14 -9.36 2.20 9.38
N ALA A 15 -10.48 2.49 10.06
CA ALA A 15 -10.52 3.51 11.10
C ALA A 15 -9.73 3.10 12.36
N SER A 16 -9.49 1.80 12.55
CA SER A 16 -8.71 1.28 13.66
C SER A 16 -8.13 -0.09 13.30
N VAL A 17 -6.83 -0.26 13.50
CA VAL A 17 -6.10 -1.52 13.34
C VAL A 17 -5.32 -1.72 14.62
N ALA A 18 -5.67 -2.76 15.38
CA ALA A 18 -4.95 -3.10 16.62
C ALA A 18 -3.49 -3.48 16.35
N SER A 19 -2.62 -3.33 17.35
CA SER A 19 -1.18 -3.66 17.23
C SER A 19 -0.89 -5.14 16.92
N SER A 20 -1.85 -6.03 17.17
CA SER A 20 -1.80 -7.46 16.83
C SER A 20 -2.57 -7.82 15.55
N ALA A 21 -3.32 -6.87 14.98
CA ALA A 21 -4.13 -7.08 13.78
C ALA A 21 -3.33 -6.74 12.51
N THR A 22 -3.67 -7.40 11.41
CA THR A 22 -3.03 -7.14 10.11
C THR A 22 -3.99 -6.45 9.17
N PHE A 23 -3.62 -5.26 8.72
CA PHE A 23 -4.24 -4.59 7.59
C PHE A 23 -3.69 -5.16 6.28
N THR A 24 -4.58 -5.54 5.38
CA THR A 24 -4.23 -6.14 4.08
C THR A 24 -4.92 -5.41 2.93
N HIS A 25 -4.20 -5.10 1.87
CA HIS A 25 -4.78 -4.55 0.63
C HIS A 25 -4.22 -5.32 -0.57
N GLU A 26 -5.07 -6.14 -1.18
CA GLU A 26 -4.77 -6.84 -2.43
C GLU A 26 -5.11 -5.95 -3.62
N ILE A 27 -4.20 -5.91 -4.59
CA ILE A 27 -4.23 -5.07 -5.76
C ILE A 27 -4.07 -5.97 -6.99
N ASP A 28 -5.09 -5.99 -7.84
CA ASP A 28 -4.99 -6.61 -9.17
C ASP A 28 -4.22 -5.67 -10.10
N THR A 29 -3.10 -6.16 -10.64
CA THR A 29 -2.19 -5.39 -11.48
C THR A 29 -2.33 -5.67 -12.97
N ALA A 30 -3.33 -6.46 -13.38
CA ALA A 30 -3.54 -6.84 -14.77
C ALA A 30 -3.54 -5.62 -15.71
N GLY A 31 -2.70 -5.68 -16.74
CA GLY A 31 -2.59 -4.65 -17.77
C GLY A 31 -1.78 -3.41 -17.39
N PHE A 32 -1.13 -3.37 -16.23
CA PHE A 32 -0.30 -2.23 -15.79
C PHE A 32 1.18 -2.60 -15.69
N ARG A 33 2.07 -1.60 -15.79
CA ARG A 33 3.53 -1.83 -15.73
C ARG A 33 4.19 -1.33 -14.45
N TYR A 34 3.58 -0.37 -13.76
CA TYR A 34 4.10 0.15 -12.50
C TYR A 34 3.01 0.31 -11.46
N LEU A 35 3.39 0.06 -10.22
CA LEU A 35 2.57 0.28 -9.03
C LEU A 35 3.33 1.18 -8.05
N SER A 36 2.66 2.22 -7.55
CA SER A 36 3.11 2.98 -6.38
C SER A 36 2.07 2.82 -5.28
N VAL A 37 2.46 2.36 -4.09
CA VAL A 37 1.55 2.26 -2.94
C VAL A 37 2.08 3.07 -1.78
N ASP A 38 1.24 3.96 -1.28
CA ASP A 38 1.45 4.70 -0.04
C ASP A 38 0.65 4.04 1.07
N VAL A 39 1.32 3.60 2.13
CA VAL A 39 0.69 3.17 3.38
C VAL A 39 0.82 4.31 4.37
N LEU A 40 -0.31 4.90 4.74
CA LEU A 40 -0.42 6.01 5.67
C LEU A 40 -0.89 5.46 7.01
N PHE A 41 -0.21 5.91 8.06
CA PHE A 41 -0.54 5.66 9.46
C PHE A 41 -1.04 6.98 10.02
N SER A 42 -2.17 6.97 10.75
CA SER A 42 -2.59 8.15 11.49
C SER A 42 -1.50 8.57 12.49
N PRO A 43 -1.44 9.84 12.90
CA PRO A 43 -0.54 10.25 13.97
C PRO A 43 -0.76 9.42 15.24
N PHE A 44 0.32 9.09 15.92
CA PHE A 44 0.28 8.46 17.24
C PHE A 44 1.52 8.85 18.04
N THR A 45 1.36 8.95 19.35
CA THR A 45 2.50 9.15 20.25
C THR A 45 3.09 7.80 20.59
N ALA A 46 4.33 7.55 20.18
CA ALA A 46 5.07 6.41 20.69
C ALA A 46 6.53 6.75 20.99
N SER A 47 7.01 6.27 22.14
CA SER A 47 8.40 6.42 22.56
C SER A 47 9.24 5.34 21.89
N ASN A 48 10.02 5.71 20.87
CA ASN A 48 11.09 4.89 20.27
C ASN A 48 10.66 3.49 19.76
N VAL A 49 9.40 3.28 19.40
CA VAL A 49 8.95 2.01 18.81
C VAL A 49 8.98 2.09 17.28
N SER A 50 9.12 0.94 16.63
CA SER A 50 8.91 0.83 15.17
C SER A 50 7.50 1.33 14.82
N ILE A 51 7.30 1.90 13.62
CA ILE A 51 5.95 2.26 13.17
C ILE A 51 5.08 1.02 12.91
N ALA A 52 5.70 -0.10 12.53
CA ALA A 52 5.03 -1.34 12.22
C ALA A 52 5.88 -2.56 12.63
N ASN A 53 5.20 -3.63 13.03
CA ASN A 53 5.78 -4.94 13.29
C ASN A 53 5.89 -5.78 12.01
N VAL A 54 4.96 -5.56 11.06
CA VAL A 54 4.99 -6.14 9.73
C VAL A 54 4.76 -5.01 8.75
N LEU A 55 5.60 -4.91 7.72
CA LEU A 55 5.43 -3.95 6.63
C LEU A 55 6.04 -4.57 5.38
N ARG A 56 5.20 -5.14 4.51
CA ARG A 56 5.70 -5.89 3.34
C ARG A 56 4.74 -5.89 2.15
N VAL A 57 5.30 -6.18 0.99
CA VAL A 57 4.55 -6.52 -0.23
C VAL A 57 4.76 -8.00 -0.56
N SER A 58 3.67 -8.70 -0.85
CA SER A 58 3.69 -10.08 -1.33
C SER A 58 2.96 -10.19 -2.66
N GLU A 59 3.29 -11.18 -3.48
CA GLU A 59 2.69 -11.40 -4.80
C GLU A 59 2.11 -12.82 -4.95
N ALA A 60 1.02 -12.95 -5.69
CA ALA A 60 0.33 -14.21 -5.95
C ALA A 60 -0.28 -14.24 -7.36
N ASP A 61 -0.45 -15.46 -7.90
CA ASP A 61 -1.07 -15.67 -9.21
C ASP A 61 -2.60 -15.66 -9.14
N THR A 62 -3.15 -16.04 -7.98
CA THR A 62 -4.59 -16.14 -7.72
C THR A 62 -5.01 -15.15 -6.65
N SER A 63 -6.14 -14.47 -6.88
CA SER A 63 -6.74 -13.55 -5.89
C SER A 63 -7.05 -14.28 -4.58
N GLY A 64 -6.78 -13.61 -3.45
CA GLY A 64 -7.02 -14.13 -2.11
C GLY A 64 -6.02 -15.19 -1.64
N ALA A 65 -5.04 -15.58 -2.47
CA ALA A 65 -4.05 -16.57 -2.08
C ALA A 65 -3.00 -16.00 -1.10
N THR A 66 -2.38 -16.90 -0.33
CA THR A 66 -1.19 -16.53 0.45
C THR A 66 -0.03 -16.25 -0.51
N GLY A 67 0.24 -14.97 -0.73
CA GLY A 67 1.33 -14.53 -1.60
C GLY A 67 2.73 -14.79 -1.04
N THR A 68 3.69 -14.89 -1.94
CA THR A 68 5.12 -14.97 -1.64
C THR A 68 5.69 -13.56 -1.47
N ASN A 69 6.65 -13.35 -0.58
CA ASN A 69 7.24 -12.03 -0.38
C ASN A 69 7.97 -11.55 -1.64
N VAL A 70 7.75 -10.28 -2.00
CA VAL A 70 8.54 -9.63 -3.04
C VAL A 70 9.86 -9.18 -2.43
N SER A 71 10.97 -9.74 -2.92
CA SER A 71 12.31 -9.37 -2.48
C SER A 71 12.59 -7.88 -2.71
N GLY A 72 13.23 -7.24 -1.74
CA GLY A 72 13.46 -5.80 -1.69
C GLY A 72 12.32 -5.02 -1.03
N LEU A 73 11.17 -5.65 -0.74
CA LEU A 73 9.97 -5.01 -0.22
C LEU A 73 9.49 -5.62 1.11
N VAL A 74 10.38 -6.24 1.89
CA VAL A 74 10.06 -6.79 3.21
C VAL A 74 10.77 -6.03 4.33
N GLY A 75 10.01 -5.31 5.15
CA GLY A 75 10.53 -4.63 6.33
C GLY A 75 11.02 -5.61 7.40
N GLY A 76 12.18 -5.33 7.99
CA GLY A 76 12.88 -6.21 8.92
C GLY A 76 13.72 -7.30 8.24
N THR A 77 13.66 -7.42 6.92
CA THR A 77 14.48 -8.36 6.13
C THR A 77 15.30 -7.62 5.08
N ASP A 78 14.64 -6.90 4.18
CA ASP A 78 15.27 -6.18 3.07
C ASP A 78 15.57 -4.71 3.40
N PHE A 79 14.78 -4.12 4.31
CA PHE A 79 14.98 -2.75 4.79
C PHE A 79 14.60 -2.64 6.27
N THR A 80 15.18 -1.66 6.97
CA THR A 80 14.83 -1.37 8.36
C THR A 80 13.53 -0.58 8.42
N ILE A 81 12.55 -1.06 9.21
CA ILE A 81 11.34 -0.29 9.50
C ILE A 81 11.73 0.84 10.45
N ALA A 82 11.47 2.09 10.03
CA ALA A 82 11.81 3.25 10.83
C ALA A 82 11.04 3.26 12.17
N SER A 83 11.71 3.67 13.22
CA SER A 83 11.08 4.01 14.49
C SER A 83 10.47 5.41 14.44
N THR A 84 9.39 5.60 15.19
CA THR A 84 8.92 6.95 15.50
C THR A 84 9.90 7.57 16.50
N GLY A 85 10.81 8.40 16.00
CA GLY A 85 11.62 9.28 16.85
C GLY A 85 10.82 10.53 17.26
N ALA A 86 11.31 11.28 18.25
CA ALA A 86 10.74 12.58 18.65
C ALA A 86 10.66 13.62 17.49
N SER A 87 11.22 13.31 16.33
CA SER A 87 11.15 14.08 15.08
C SER A 87 9.85 13.91 14.28
N THR A 88 9.02 12.91 14.59
CA THR A 88 7.59 12.93 14.23
C THR A 88 6.88 13.57 15.40
N GLY A 89 6.75 14.89 15.39
CA GLY A 89 5.99 15.62 16.42
C GLY A 89 4.61 14.98 16.61
N ALA A 90 3.99 15.21 17.78
CA ALA A 90 2.55 14.97 17.91
C ALA A 90 1.88 15.54 16.65
N ASP A 91 1.06 14.73 15.98
CA ASP A 91 0.33 15.06 14.73
C ASP A 91 1.04 14.74 13.39
N ILE A 92 2.29 14.26 13.38
CA ILE A 92 2.97 13.84 12.14
C ILE A 92 2.88 12.31 12.01
N GLY A 93 1.81 11.81 11.38
CA GLY A 93 1.67 10.39 11.04
C GLY A 93 2.82 9.88 10.15
N GLY A 94 2.90 8.57 9.95
CA GLY A 94 3.95 7.98 9.10
C GLY A 94 3.46 7.56 7.73
N ILE A 95 4.36 7.53 6.76
CA ILE A 95 4.08 7.07 5.40
C ILE A 95 5.17 6.11 4.96
N ALA A 96 4.78 4.90 4.54
CA ALA A 96 5.65 3.97 3.84
C ALA A 96 5.25 3.90 2.36
N ARG A 97 6.17 4.24 1.45
CA ARG A 97 5.94 4.15 0.00
C ARG A 97 6.67 2.97 -0.60
N PHE A 98 5.95 2.15 -1.37
CA PHE A 98 6.51 1.11 -2.22
C PHE A 98 6.33 1.49 -3.68
N ASN A 99 7.42 1.47 -4.46
CA ASN A 99 7.36 1.60 -5.91
C ASN A 99 7.80 0.27 -6.51
N VAL A 100 6.94 -0.34 -7.32
CA VAL A 100 7.12 -1.68 -7.84
C VAL A 100 7.01 -1.66 -9.35
N ASP A 101 8.03 -2.22 -10.01
CA ASP A 101 7.95 -2.60 -11.42
C ASP A 101 7.22 -3.94 -11.53
N LEU A 102 6.15 -3.95 -12.32
CA LEU A 102 5.25 -5.09 -12.47
C LEU A 102 5.70 -6.07 -13.56
N ARG A 103 6.75 -5.73 -14.33
CA ARG A 103 7.27 -6.62 -15.38
C ARG A 103 7.85 -7.89 -14.77
N GLY A 104 7.28 -9.05 -15.14
CA GLY A 104 7.67 -10.34 -14.59
C GLY A 104 7.18 -10.61 -13.17
N ARG A 105 6.31 -9.75 -12.62
CA ARG A 105 5.63 -9.97 -11.33
C ARG A 105 4.37 -10.80 -11.50
N LYS A 106 3.92 -11.40 -10.41
CA LYS A 106 2.62 -12.08 -10.37
C LYS A 106 1.49 -11.06 -10.37
N ARG A 107 0.30 -11.49 -10.77
CA ARG A 107 -0.84 -10.61 -11.03
C ARG A 107 -1.33 -9.84 -9.80
N TYR A 108 -1.41 -10.49 -8.64
CA TYR A 108 -1.99 -9.89 -7.43
C TYR A 108 -0.90 -9.50 -6.45
N LEU A 109 -0.75 -8.20 -6.20
CA LEU A 109 0.16 -7.69 -5.17
C LEU A 109 -0.64 -7.36 -3.92
N THR A 110 -0.24 -7.90 -2.78
CA THR A 110 -0.86 -7.64 -1.49
C THR A 110 0.10 -6.91 -0.57
N VAL A 111 -0.31 -5.72 -0.13
CA VAL A 111 0.35 -5.00 0.95
C VAL A 111 -0.17 -5.52 2.28
N ARG A 112 0.75 -5.90 3.19
CA ARG A 112 0.41 -6.39 4.53
C ARG A 112 1.14 -5.57 5.58
N VAL A 113 0.37 -5.05 6.53
CA VAL A 113 0.89 -4.17 7.57
C VAL A 113 0.27 -4.50 8.92
N THR A 114 1.11 -4.66 9.92
CA THR A 114 0.71 -4.82 11.32
C THR A 114 1.33 -3.64 12.06
N PRO A 115 0.54 -2.65 12.51
CA PRO A 115 1.10 -1.48 13.18
C PRO A 115 1.63 -1.87 14.57
N SER A 116 2.56 -1.09 15.13
CA SER A 116 3.10 -1.37 16.47
C SER A 116 2.21 -0.85 17.60
N THR A 117 1.28 0.05 17.30
CA THR A 117 0.20 0.51 18.20
C THR A 117 -1.12 0.59 17.45
N THR A 118 -2.24 0.73 18.17
CA THR A 118 -3.55 0.86 17.53
C THR A 118 -3.67 2.19 16.81
N VAL A 119 -3.86 2.16 15.49
CA VAL A 119 -3.90 3.35 14.63
C VAL A 119 -4.93 3.20 13.52
N ALA A 120 -5.38 4.32 12.95
CA ALA A 120 -6.07 4.30 11.67
C ALA A 120 -5.04 4.14 10.54
N MET A 121 -5.43 3.44 9.48
CA MET A 121 -4.54 3.13 8.36
C MET A 121 -5.25 3.32 7.02
N ILE A 122 -4.50 3.83 6.05
CA ILE A 122 -4.93 3.92 4.65
C ILE A 122 -3.82 3.35 3.79
N SER A 123 -4.16 2.54 2.79
CA SER A 123 -3.26 2.26 1.68
C SER A 123 -3.83 2.82 0.40
N ALA A 124 -3.10 3.73 -0.23
CA ALA A 124 -3.43 4.36 -1.50
C ALA A 124 -2.47 3.85 -2.58
N ALA A 125 -3.00 3.01 -3.47
CA ALA A 125 -2.28 2.42 -4.58
C ALA A 125 -2.61 3.16 -5.89
N ARG A 126 -1.57 3.38 -6.70
CA ARG A 126 -1.63 4.02 -8.00
C ARG A 126 -0.92 3.13 -9.00
N LEU A 127 -1.69 2.51 -9.88
CA LEU A 127 -1.20 1.79 -11.04
C LEU A 127 -1.00 2.77 -12.19
N SER A 128 0.00 2.54 -13.03
CA SER A 128 0.28 3.38 -14.19
C SER A 128 0.82 2.58 -15.37
N LYS A 129 0.85 3.24 -16.54
CA LYS A 129 1.20 2.61 -17.82
C LYS A 129 0.26 1.43 -18.14
N GLY A 130 -1.03 1.64 -17.89
CA GLY A 130 -2.08 0.73 -18.33
C GLY A 130 -2.04 0.55 -19.85
N GLU A 131 -2.15 -0.70 -20.32
CA GLU A 131 -2.37 -1.02 -21.74
C GLU A 131 -3.69 -0.44 -22.25
N GLN A 132 -4.66 -0.36 -21.34
CA GLN A 132 -5.94 0.29 -21.57
C GLN A 132 -6.10 1.45 -20.59
N HIS A 133 -6.63 2.56 -21.10
CA HIS A 133 -7.10 3.63 -20.24
C HIS A 133 -8.46 3.24 -19.67
N ALA A 134 -8.69 3.55 -18.40
CA ALA A 134 -10.04 3.42 -17.84
C ALA A 134 -10.98 4.37 -18.60
N VAL A 135 -12.02 3.82 -19.23
CA VAL A 135 -13.06 4.58 -19.95
C VAL A 135 -14.37 4.63 -19.16
N THR A 136 -14.44 3.89 -18.04
CA THR A 136 -15.56 3.89 -17.10
C THR A 136 -15.13 4.15 -15.66
N ALA A 137 -16.06 4.63 -14.83
CA ALA A 137 -15.84 4.81 -13.39
C ALA A 137 -15.47 3.48 -12.69
N SER A 138 -16.06 2.36 -13.13
CA SER A 138 -15.75 1.03 -12.60
C SER A 138 -14.32 0.60 -12.93
N GLU A 139 -13.85 0.84 -14.16
CA GLU A 139 -12.47 0.54 -14.55
C GLU A 139 -11.46 1.41 -13.78
N ALA A 140 -11.83 2.65 -13.47
CA ALA A 140 -11.06 3.55 -12.61
C ALA A 140 -11.15 3.20 -11.11
N ASN A 141 -11.99 2.23 -10.73
CA ASN A 141 -12.31 1.84 -9.36
C ASN A 141 -12.87 2.98 -8.49
N VAL A 142 -13.69 3.84 -9.09
CA VAL A 142 -14.37 4.95 -8.41
C VAL A 142 -15.73 4.45 -7.91
N ASN A 143 -15.86 4.28 -6.59
CA ASN A 143 -17.10 3.79 -5.97
C ASN A 143 -18.18 4.87 -5.80
N ASN A 144 -17.79 6.15 -5.75
CA ASN A 144 -18.71 7.29 -5.68
C ASN A 144 -18.37 8.31 -6.77
N VAL A 145 -19.32 8.52 -7.68
CA VAL A 145 -19.31 9.57 -8.69
C VAL A 145 -19.41 10.91 -7.95
N ALA A 146 -18.36 11.73 -7.95
CA ALA A 146 -18.59 13.16 -7.92
C ALA A 146 -19.20 13.49 -9.28
N SER A 147 -20.53 13.55 -9.35
CA SER A 147 -21.22 14.03 -10.54
C SER A 147 -20.95 15.52 -10.59
N VAL A 148 -20.19 15.95 -11.59
CA VAL A 148 -20.21 17.32 -12.06
C VAL A 148 -20.62 17.28 -13.52
#